data_AF-A0A328VN62-F1
#
_entry.id   AF-A0A328VN62-F1
#
_cell.length_a   1.000
_cell.length_b   1.000
_cell.length_c   1.000
_cell.angle_alpha   90.00
_cell.angle_beta   90.00
_cell.angle_gamma   90.00
#
_symmetry.space_group_name_H-M   'P 1'
#
loop_
_entity.id
_entity.type
_entity.pdbx_description
1 polymer ?
#
loop_
_entity_poly.entity_id
_entity_poly.type
_entity_poly.pdbx_seq_one_letter_code
_entity_poly.pdbx_strand_id
1 'polypeptide(L)'
;MPGRRDRDEESQERYEEDFAEFEMADGANGHRYRPRRRSAAWRSPAAWPPPDDVDVEPEPPRRRKWRWWWLAIAALVICGICGFMGTFAAVNLGIGMSLSKDAAVTASNFLAALGTQDYAQAYRYLGPPMTLQPGAQSTFIAQAQRYDACFGTVVDYKQVEGTTVIQDNTWSSTYEVTRSKLQRSYRLTLTLQEDSNHQWRIVDYQSEGADNALAPSQPACQ
;
A
#
# COMPACT_ATOMS: atom_id res chain seq x y z
N MET A 1 -44.64 -34.36 -10.55
CA MET A 1 -45.25 -33.82 -9.32
C MET A 1 -44.13 -33.33 -8.40
N PRO A 2 -44.34 -32.20 -7.71
CA PRO A 2 -43.28 -31.30 -7.24
C PRO A 2 -42.81 -31.62 -5.82
N GLY A 3 -41.60 -31.18 -5.48
CA GLY A 3 -41.05 -31.20 -4.12
C GLY A 3 -40.05 -30.07 -3.93
N ARG A 4 -40.58 -28.89 -3.62
CA ARG A 4 -39.91 -27.65 -3.23
C ARG A 4 -39.71 -27.66 -1.71
N ARG A 5 -38.53 -27.32 -1.20
CA ARG A 5 -38.31 -26.54 0.04
C ARG A 5 -36.81 -26.40 0.35
N ASP A 6 -36.30 -25.22 0.02
CA ASP A 6 -35.76 -24.22 0.95
C ASP A 6 -35.00 -24.73 2.18
N ARG A 7 -33.69 -24.44 2.21
CA ARG A 7 -32.91 -24.34 3.46
C ARG A 7 -31.68 -23.47 3.23
N ASP A 8 -31.95 -22.19 3.00
CA ASP A 8 -31.02 -21.11 3.34
C ASP A 8 -31.22 -20.80 4.85
N GLU A 9 -30.25 -20.09 5.47
CA GLU A 9 -30.31 -19.54 6.85
C GLU A 9 -29.82 -20.41 8.04
N GLU A 10 -28.70 -21.14 7.91
CA GLU A 10 -28.05 -21.74 9.09
C GLU A 10 -26.51 -21.76 8.98
N SER A 11 -25.88 -20.61 8.73
CA SER A 11 -24.40 -20.52 8.79
C SER A 11 -23.83 -19.18 9.27
N GLN A 12 -24.70 -18.24 9.66
CA GLN A 12 -24.32 -16.83 9.88
C GLN A 12 -24.49 -16.36 11.34
N GLU A 13 -24.43 -17.28 12.32
CA GLU A 13 -24.59 -16.95 13.75
C GLU A 13 -23.53 -17.62 14.65
N ARG A 14 -22.26 -17.68 14.23
CA ARG A 14 -21.21 -18.29 15.08
C ARG A 14 -19.85 -17.61 15.06
N TYR A 15 -19.76 -16.28 14.97
CA TYR A 15 -18.49 -15.57 15.19
C TYR A 15 -18.65 -14.12 15.69
N GLU A 16 -19.66 -13.83 16.53
CA GLU A 16 -19.80 -12.54 17.22
C GLU A 16 -20.18 -12.76 18.69
N GLU A 17 -19.30 -13.37 19.49
CA GLU A 17 -19.49 -13.44 20.95
C GLU A 17 -18.17 -13.86 21.62
N ASP A 18 -17.20 -12.95 21.66
CA ASP A 18 -16.18 -12.89 22.71
C ASP A 18 -15.37 -11.62 22.51
N PHE A 19 -14.95 -10.98 23.60
CA PHE A 19 -14.26 -9.67 23.69
C PHE A 19 -15.15 -8.43 23.82
N ALA A 20 -16.09 -8.48 24.75
CA ALA A 20 -16.56 -7.29 25.46
C ALA A 20 -16.76 -7.58 26.95
N GLU A 21 -15.67 -7.84 27.67
CA GLU A 21 -15.72 -7.84 29.14
C GLU A 21 -14.36 -7.41 29.71
N PHE A 22 -14.19 -6.11 29.93
CA PHE A 22 -13.38 -5.63 31.05
C PHE A 22 -13.96 -4.29 31.50
N GLU A 23 -15.04 -4.44 32.27
CA GLU A 23 -15.64 -3.36 33.04
C GLU A 23 -14.74 -2.94 34.21
N MET A 24 -15.00 -1.72 34.64
CA MET A 24 -14.26 -0.91 35.59
C MET A 24 -14.38 -1.45 37.02
N ALA A 25 -13.33 -1.25 37.82
CA ALA A 25 -13.43 -1.27 39.27
C ALA A 25 -12.68 -0.08 39.89
N ASP A 26 -13.48 0.87 40.39
CA ASP A 26 -13.14 1.86 41.41
C ASP A 26 -12.51 1.21 42.66
N GLY A 27 -11.60 1.91 43.34
CA GLY A 27 -11.13 1.42 44.63
C GLY A 27 -9.97 2.16 45.32
N ALA A 28 -10.29 3.31 45.90
CA ALA A 28 -9.92 3.73 47.27
C ALA A 28 -8.46 3.58 47.81
N ASN A 29 -7.90 4.75 48.14
CA ASN A 29 -7.10 5.06 49.33
C ASN A 29 -6.76 3.93 50.33
N GLY A 30 -5.46 3.65 50.50
CA GLY A 30 -4.95 2.74 51.54
C GLY A 30 -3.62 3.22 52.12
N HIS A 31 -3.70 3.97 53.21
CA HIS A 31 -2.60 4.41 54.04
C HIS A 31 -1.85 3.25 54.75
N ARG A 32 -0.53 3.46 54.90
CA ARG A 32 0.39 2.96 55.96
C ARG A 32 0.77 1.47 55.94
N TYR A 33 2.07 1.21 55.92
CA TYR A 33 2.75 0.56 57.06
C TYR A 33 4.26 0.82 57.04
N ARG A 34 4.75 1.58 58.03
CA ARG A 34 6.17 1.58 58.44
C ARG A 34 6.31 0.60 59.61
N PRO A 35 7.28 -0.33 59.59
CA PRO A 35 7.78 -0.93 60.81
C PRO A 35 8.89 -0.08 61.42
N ARG A 36 8.86 -0.03 62.74
CA ARG A 36 9.62 0.78 63.68
C ARG A 36 10.68 -0.12 64.34
N ARG A 37 11.69 0.54 64.95
CA ARG A 37 12.44 0.12 66.18
C ARG A 37 13.63 -0.82 65.89
N ARG A 38 14.87 -0.61 66.39
CA ARG A 38 15.38 -0.38 67.77
C ARG A 38 16.87 0.08 67.66
N SER A 39 17.27 1.23 68.22
CA SER A 39 17.77 1.51 69.58
C SER A 39 19.25 1.19 69.87
N ALA A 40 20.05 2.24 70.12
CA ALA A 40 21.16 2.32 71.08
C ALA A 40 21.44 3.83 71.31
N ALA A 41 21.05 4.43 72.44
CA ALA A 41 21.65 4.39 73.78
C ALA A 41 22.67 5.54 74.01
N TRP A 42 22.20 6.53 74.79
CA TRP A 42 22.86 7.30 75.86
C TRP A 42 24.31 7.83 75.73
N ARG A 43 24.40 9.17 75.58
CA ARG A 43 25.18 10.18 76.35
C ARG A 43 26.51 9.79 77.04
N SER A 44 27.54 10.61 76.77
CA SER A 44 28.43 11.21 77.78
C SER A 44 29.03 12.54 77.26
N PRO A 45 29.21 13.60 78.09
CA PRO A 45 29.75 14.88 77.68
C PRO A 45 31.22 15.13 78.11
N ALA A 46 31.88 15.97 77.31
CA ALA A 46 33.01 16.88 77.61
C ALA A 46 34.43 16.31 77.86
N ALA A 47 35.31 16.54 76.87
CA ALA A 47 36.68 17.03 77.05
C ALA A 47 37.18 17.66 75.73
N TRP A 48 37.68 18.90 75.78
CA TRP A 48 38.31 19.70 74.68
C TRP A 48 39.83 19.87 74.98
N PRO A 49 40.67 20.51 74.13
CA PRO A 49 40.95 20.49 72.67
C PRO A 49 42.51 20.38 72.42
N PRO A 50 43.23 20.98 71.41
CA PRO A 50 43.04 21.42 69.99
C PRO A 50 44.20 20.89 69.06
N PRO A 51 44.64 21.51 67.93
CA PRO A 51 44.00 22.12 66.74
C PRO A 51 44.45 21.45 65.39
N ASP A 52 44.10 22.08 64.27
CA ASP A 52 44.69 22.01 62.92
C ASP A 52 43.91 21.24 61.82
N ASP A 53 43.14 22.04 61.09
CA ASP A 53 43.08 22.11 59.62
C ASP A 53 43.09 20.79 58.83
N VAL A 54 41.90 20.41 58.35
CA VAL A 54 41.78 19.84 57.01
C VAL A 54 40.57 20.44 56.33
N ASP A 55 40.85 21.15 55.23
CA ASP A 55 39.92 21.79 54.33
C ASP A 55 38.72 20.91 53.95
N VAL A 56 37.51 21.48 54.09
CA VAL A 56 36.32 20.95 53.44
C VAL A 56 36.41 21.36 51.97
N GLU A 57 36.79 20.42 51.10
CA GLU A 57 36.70 20.61 49.66
C GLU A 57 35.20 20.63 49.25
N PRO A 58 34.67 21.71 48.65
CA PRO A 58 33.30 21.72 48.17
C PRO A 58 33.18 20.86 46.91
N GLU A 59 32.45 19.74 47.02
CA GLU A 59 31.92 19.00 45.87
C GLU A 59 31.30 19.97 44.86
N PRO A 60 31.74 20.05 43.58
CA PRO A 60 31.09 20.91 42.61
C PRO A 60 29.75 20.31 42.18
N PRO A 61 28.58 20.85 42.59
CA PRO A 61 27.30 20.25 42.26
C PRO A 61 26.78 20.91 40.99
N ARG A 62 27.34 20.62 39.80
CA ARG A 62 26.71 21.18 38.59
C ARG A 62 26.97 20.55 37.23
N ARG A 63 27.15 19.23 37.14
CA ARG A 63 27.18 18.55 35.82
C ARG A 63 25.82 18.00 35.35
N ARG A 64 24.74 18.15 36.13
CA ARG A 64 23.43 17.60 35.76
C ARG A 64 22.76 18.38 34.63
N LYS A 65 22.83 19.71 34.62
CA LYS A 65 22.11 20.56 33.63
C LYS A 65 22.66 20.45 32.20
N TRP A 66 23.95 20.12 32.04
CA TRP A 66 24.57 20.02 30.72
C TRP A 66 24.19 18.73 29.98
N ARG A 67 23.99 17.62 30.70
CA ARG A 67 23.52 16.34 30.13
C ARG A 67 22.11 16.47 29.54
N TRP A 68 21.22 17.24 30.18
CA TRP A 68 19.87 17.51 29.67
C TRP A 68 19.89 18.40 28.41
N TRP A 69 20.86 19.30 28.29
CA TRP A 69 21.06 20.10 27.08
C TRP A 69 21.50 19.24 25.90
N TRP A 70 22.43 18.31 26.10
CA TRP A 70 22.83 17.34 25.08
C TRP A 70 21.70 16.37 24.70
N LEU A 71 20.87 15.94 25.65
CA LEU A 71 19.69 15.13 25.38
C LEU A 71 18.63 15.89 24.58
N ALA A 72 18.42 17.18 24.87
CA ALA A 72 17.50 18.02 24.10
C ALA A 72 17.99 18.25 22.66
N ILE A 73 19.31 18.46 22.47
CA ILE A 73 19.90 18.59 21.14
C ILE A 73 19.81 17.26 20.37
N ALA A 74 20.12 16.13 21.01
CA ALA A 74 20.00 14.81 20.40
C ALA A 74 18.53 14.52 20.00
N ALA A 75 17.56 14.84 20.85
CA ALA A 75 16.14 14.68 20.55
C ALA A 75 15.70 15.56 19.37
N LEU A 76 16.20 16.80 19.28
CA LEU A 76 15.89 17.72 18.18
C LEU A 76 16.51 17.25 16.85
N VAL A 77 17.74 16.72 16.89
CA VAL A 77 18.41 16.14 15.72
C VAL A 77 17.70 14.86 15.26
N ILE A 78 17.32 13.97 16.18
CA ILE A 78 16.55 12.76 15.85
C ILE A 78 15.19 13.11 15.27
N CYS A 79 14.48 14.08 15.87
CA CYS A 79 13.18 14.55 15.36
C CYS A 79 13.31 15.21 13.98
N GLY A 80 14.38 15.98 13.74
CA GLY A 80 14.67 16.57 12.44
C GLY A 80 14.97 15.53 11.37
N ILE A 81 15.78 14.51 11.68
CA ILE A 81 16.12 13.41 10.77
C ILE A 81 14.88 12.55 10.47
N CYS A 82 14.06 12.21 11.47
CA CYS A 82 12.81 11.50 11.26
C CYS A 82 11.79 12.31 10.44
N GLY A 83 11.70 13.62 10.67
CA GLY A 83 10.83 14.51 9.89
C GLY A 83 11.23 14.60 8.42
N PHE A 84 12.53 14.67 8.13
CA PHE A 84 13.07 14.72 6.76
C PHE A 84 12.91 13.37 6.02
N MET A 85 13.17 12.25 6.68
CA MET A 85 12.96 10.92 6.09
C MET A 85 11.48 10.61 5.87
N GLY A 86 10.60 11.01 6.81
CA GLY A 86 9.16 10.81 6.69
C GLY A 86 8.52 11.61 5.56
N THR A 87 8.95 12.86 5.34
CA THR A 87 8.46 13.67 4.21
C THR A 87 9.02 13.18 2.87
N PHE A 88 10.29 12.75 2.80
CA PHE A 88 10.86 12.22 1.55
C PHE A 88 10.18 10.89 1.12
N ALA A 89 9.83 10.03 2.07
CA ALA A 89 9.08 8.80 1.79
C ALA A 89 7.62 9.10 1.39
N ALA A 90 6.94 10.05 2.05
CA ALA A 90 5.56 10.41 1.73
C ALA A 90 5.41 11.03 0.33
N VAL A 91 6.38 11.85 -0.12
CA VAL A 91 6.34 12.45 -1.46
C VAL A 91 6.60 11.39 -2.55
N ASN A 92 7.56 10.48 -2.35
CA ASN A 92 7.81 9.39 -3.31
C ASN A 92 6.65 8.37 -3.36
N LEU A 93 6.05 8.04 -2.22
CA LEU A 93 4.86 7.18 -2.19
C LEU A 93 3.63 7.87 -2.79
N GLY A 94 3.45 9.17 -2.55
CA GLY A 94 2.35 9.96 -3.12
C GLY A 94 2.40 10.04 -4.65
N ILE A 95 3.58 10.27 -5.22
CA ILE A 95 3.79 10.32 -6.67
C ILE A 95 3.58 8.94 -7.30
N GLY A 96 4.11 7.86 -6.70
CA GLY A 96 3.88 6.49 -7.19
C GLY A 96 2.41 6.06 -7.14
N MET A 97 1.67 6.47 -6.11
CA MET A 97 0.23 6.16 -5.99
C MET A 97 -0.62 6.95 -7.00
N SER A 98 -0.33 8.24 -7.25
CA SER A 98 -1.06 9.02 -8.25
C SER A 98 -0.75 8.59 -9.69
N LEU A 99 0.52 8.31 -10.01
CA LEU A 99 0.93 7.79 -11.32
C LEU A 99 0.22 6.46 -11.64
N SER A 100 0.09 5.59 -10.64
CA SER A 100 -0.59 4.30 -10.81
C SER A 100 -2.09 4.42 -11.06
N LYS A 101 -2.74 5.44 -10.48
CA LYS A 101 -4.20 5.58 -10.53
C LYS A 101 -4.68 5.95 -11.92
N ASP A 102 -4.06 6.95 -12.54
CA ASP A 102 -4.48 7.42 -13.86
C ASP A 102 -4.14 6.40 -14.96
N ALA A 103 -2.99 5.72 -14.83
CA ALA A 103 -2.64 4.60 -15.70
C ALA A 103 -3.65 3.45 -15.60
N ALA A 104 -4.01 3.04 -14.36
CA ALA A 104 -5.00 1.99 -14.13
C ALA A 104 -6.39 2.37 -14.68
N VAL A 105 -6.81 3.63 -14.53
CA VAL A 105 -8.07 4.13 -15.11
C VAL A 105 -8.05 4.05 -16.63
N THR A 106 -6.95 4.46 -17.28
CA THR A 106 -6.80 4.33 -18.74
C THR A 106 -6.88 2.88 -19.19
N ALA A 107 -6.16 1.98 -18.52
CA ALA A 107 -6.18 0.56 -18.84
C ALA A 107 -7.58 -0.06 -18.65
N SER A 108 -8.28 0.27 -17.55
CA SER A 108 -9.65 -0.19 -17.31
C SER A 108 -10.61 0.34 -18.37
N ASN A 109 -10.51 1.62 -18.75
CA ASN A 109 -11.38 2.20 -19.77
C ASN A 109 -11.15 1.57 -21.16
N PHE A 110 -9.89 1.25 -21.48
CA PHE A 110 -9.57 0.51 -22.70
C PHE A 110 -10.20 -0.88 -22.71
N LEU A 111 -10.05 -1.65 -21.63
CA LEU A 111 -10.65 -2.99 -21.50
C LEU A 111 -12.18 -2.94 -21.50
N ALA A 112 -12.78 -1.94 -20.86
CA ALA A 112 -14.21 -1.70 -20.90
C ALA A 112 -14.70 -1.41 -22.32
N ALA A 113 -13.98 -0.59 -23.09
CA ALA A 113 -14.30 -0.31 -24.49
C ALA A 113 -14.19 -1.57 -25.38
N LEU A 114 -13.23 -2.46 -25.10
CA LEU A 114 -13.17 -3.77 -25.76
C LEU A 114 -14.39 -4.64 -25.39
N GLY A 115 -14.82 -4.62 -24.13
CA GLY A 115 -16.01 -5.34 -23.66
C GLY A 115 -17.32 -4.85 -24.28
N THR A 116 -17.45 -3.55 -24.53
CA THR A 116 -18.61 -2.95 -25.22
C THR A 116 -18.50 -2.94 -26.73
N GLN A 117 -17.41 -3.50 -27.29
CA GLN A 117 -17.10 -3.52 -28.72
C GLN A 117 -16.97 -2.13 -29.36
N ASP A 118 -16.73 -1.09 -28.55
CA ASP A 118 -16.45 0.26 -29.03
C ASP A 118 -14.95 0.39 -29.34
N TYR A 119 -14.53 -0.24 -30.43
CA TYR A 119 -13.13 -0.25 -30.87
C TYR A 119 -12.60 1.13 -31.27
N ALA A 120 -13.49 2.04 -31.66
CA ALA A 120 -13.10 3.42 -31.95
C ALA A 120 -12.70 4.13 -30.66
N GLN A 121 -13.40 3.87 -29.55
CA GLN A 121 -12.97 4.32 -28.24
C GLN A 121 -11.69 3.60 -27.79
N ALA A 122 -11.64 2.27 -27.88
CA ALA A 122 -10.45 1.52 -27.47
C ALA A 122 -9.18 2.05 -28.17
N TYR A 123 -9.28 2.37 -29.48
CA TYR A 123 -8.19 2.97 -30.24
C TYR A 123 -7.72 4.33 -29.69
N ARG A 124 -8.62 5.14 -29.13
CA ARG A 124 -8.26 6.44 -28.55
C ARG A 124 -7.36 6.29 -27.33
N TYR A 125 -7.37 5.17 -26.62
CA TYR A 125 -6.46 4.96 -25.49
C TYR A 125 -5.05 4.53 -25.92
N LEU A 126 -4.83 4.25 -27.21
CA LEU A 126 -3.52 3.89 -27.74
C LEU A 126 -2.62 5.11 -27.95
N GLY A 127 -1.32 4.90 -27.79
CA GLY A 127 -0.28 5.92 -27.91
C GLY A 127 0.36 5.99 -29.30
N PRO A 128 1.30 6.92 -29.49
CA PRO A 128 1.99 7.13 -30.77
C PRO A 128 2.60 5.86 -31.40
N PRO A 129 3.26 4.94 -30.67
CA PRO A 129 3.87 3.75 -31.26
C PRO A 129 2.88 2.92 -32.10
N MET A 130 1.60 2.91 -31.72
CA MET A 130 0.55 2.16 -32.39
C MET A 130 -0.29 3.01 -33.35
N THR A 131 -0.33 4.33 -33.16
CA THR A 131 -1.23 5.22 -33.90
C THR A 131 -0.58 6.02 -35.02
N LEU A 132 0.76 6.04 -35.09
CA LEU A 132 1.51 6.81 -36.09
C LEU A 132 1.41 6.26 -37.53
N GLN A 133 1.02 5.00 -37.71
CA GLN A 133 0.93 4.40 -39.04
C GLN A 133 -0.34 4.84 -39.77
N PRO A 134 -0.28 5.18 -41.07
CA PRO A 134 -1.46 5.44 -41.87
C PRO A 134 -2.43 4.26 -41.84
N GLY A 135 -3.70 4.51 -41.52
CA GLY A 135 -4.70 3.45 -41.40
C GLY A 135 -4.57 2.56 -40.14
N ALA A 136 -3.74 2.93 -39.16
CA ALA A 136 -3.62 2.21 -37.90
C ALA A 136 -4.97 1.99 -37.21
N GLN A 137 -5.85 3.00 -37.24
CA GLN A 137 -7.20 2.90 -36.67
C GLN A 137 -8.04 1.81 -37.34
N SER A 138 -8.13 1.82 -38.67
CA SER A 138 -8.93 0.81 -39.39
C SER A 138 -8.35 -0.58 -39.22
N THR A 139 -7.02 -0.70 -39.20
CA THR A 139 -6.30 -1.96 -38.96
C THR A 139 -6.60 -2.50 -37.56
N PHE A 140 -6.50 -1.66 -36.52
CA PHE A 140 -6.82 -2.02 -35.14
C PHE A 140 -8.27 -2.49 -35.00
N ILE A 141 -9.23 -1.73 -35.55
CA ILE A 141 -10.65 -2.08 -35.49
C ILE A 141 -10.90 -3.42 -36.18
N ALA A 142 -10.36 -3.61 -37.39
CA ALA A 142 -10.53 -4.86 -38.14
C ALA A 142 -9.91 -6.06 -37.40
N GLN A 143 -8.74 -5.86 -36.78
CA GLN A 143 -8.07 -6.90 -35.99
C GLN A 143 -8.89 -7.25 -34.73
N ALA A 144 -9.38 -6.25 -33.99
CA ALA A 144 -10.21 -6.46 -32.80
C ALA A 144 -11.52 -7.19 -33.14
N GLN A 145 -12.19 -6.78 -34.23
CA GLN A 145 -13.39 -7.46 -34.74
C GLN A 145 -13.12 -8.91 -35.14
N ARG A 146 -11.97 -9.19 -35.76
CA ARG A 146 -11.56 -10.57 -36.07
C ARG A 146 -11.40 -11.36 -34.79
N TYR A 147 -10.72 -10.84 -33.78
CA TYR A 147 -10.59 -11.53 -32.49
C TYR A 147 -11.92 -11.81 -31.82
N ASP A 148 -12.86 -10.86 -31.85
CA ASP A 148 -14.21 -11.07 -31.33
C ASP A 148 -15.00 -12.13 -32.12
N ALA A 149 -14.83 -12.19 -33.44
CA ALA A 149 -15.42 -13.23 -34.27
C ALA A 149 -14.85 -14.62 -33.93
N CYS A 150 -13.53 -14.72 -33.71
CA CYS A 150 -12.81 -15.95 -33.41
C CYS A 150 -13.07 -16.45 -31.98
N PHE A 151 -12.82 -15.59 -31.00
CA PHE A 151 -12.72 -15.92 -29.57
C PHE A 151 -13.90 -15.45 -28.75
N GLY A 152 -14.84 -14.73 -29.38
CA GLY A 152 -15.93 -14.07 -28.68
C GLY A 152 -15.53 -12.72 -28.12
N THR A 153 -16.54 -11.94 -27.78
CA THR A 153 -16.42 -10.64 -27.11
C THR A 153 -15.77 -10.78 -25.74
N VAL A 154 -15.08 -9.73 -25.28
CA VAL A 154 -14.62 -9.65 -23.89
C VAL A 154 -15.83 -9.53 -22.97
N VAL A 155 -15.95 -10.42 -21.98
CA VAL A 155 -17.08 -10.46 -21.04
C VAL A 155 -16.68 -10.05 -19.63
N ASP A 156 -15.42 -10.29 -19.27
CA ASP A 156 -14.89 -9.97 -17.95
C ASP A 156 -13.38 -9.75 -18.04
N TYR A 157 -12.86 -8.93 -17.12
CA TYR A 157 -11.44 -8.71 -16.96
C TYR A 157 -11.09 -8.42 -15.51
N LYS A 158 -10.00 -8.99 -15.02
CA LYS A 158 -9.50 -8.77 -13.66
C LYS A 158 -8.01 -8.47 -13.69
N GLN A 159 -7.58 -7.43 -12.98
CA GLN A 159 -6.16 -7.16 -12.80
C GLN A 159 -5.52 -8.27 -11.94
N VAL A 160 -4.38 -8.80 -12.38
CA VAL A 160 -3.63 -9.80 -11.62
C VAL A 160 -2.77 -9.08 -10.58
N GLU A 161 -3.05 -9.34 -9.30
CA GLU A 161 -2.33 -8.72 -8.19
C GLU A 161 -0.83 -9.04 -8.24
N GLY A 162 0.00 -8.06 -7.87
CA GLY A 162 1.46 -8.21 -7.85
C GLY A 162 2.16 -8.21 -9.21
N THR A 163 1.43 -8.04 -10.33
CA THR A 163 2.03 -7.96 -11.68
C THR A 163 2.31 -6.53 -12.14
N THR A 164 1.90 -5.54 -11.36
CA THR A 164 2.09 -4.13 -11.71
C THR A 164 3.54 -3.71 -11.52
N VAL A 165 4.16 -3.24 -12.60
CA VAL A 165 5.52 -2.71 -12.61
C VAL A 165 5.43 -1.23 -12.99
N ILE A 166 6.01 -0.39 -12.14
CA ILE A 166 6.10 1.06 -12.36
C ILE A 166 7.57 1.40 -12.48
N GLN A 167 7.96 1.95 -13.63
CA GLN A 167 9.33 2.37 -13.90
C GLN A 167 9.31 3.70 -14.64
N ASP A 168 9.82 4.76 -14.01
CA ASP A 168 9.83 6.12 -14.52
C ASP A 168 8.42 6.59 -14.98
N ASN A 169 8.23 6.77 -16.29
CA ASN A 169 6.97 7.16 -16.93
C ASN A 169 6.23 5.98 -17.57
N THR A 170 6.61 4.76 -17.22
CA THR A 170 6.03 3.52 -17.75
C THR A 170 5.34 2.76 -16.64
N TRP A 171 4.11 2.34 -16.93
CA TRP A 171 3.28 1.53 -16.07
C TRP A 171 2.87 0.28 -16.84
N SER A 172 3.19 -0.90 -16.32
CA SER A 172 2.81 -2.17 -16.93
C SER A 172 2.01 -3.01 -15.94
N SER A 173 0.96 -3.67 -16.38
CA SER A 173 0.19 -4.59 -15.53
C SER A 173 -0.46 -5.70 -16.36
N THR A 174 -0.57 -6.88 -15.76
CA THR A 174 -1.24 -8.03 -16.37
C THR A 174 -2.70 -8.10 -15.94
N TYR A 175 -3.56 -8.41 -16.89
CA TYR A 175 -4.98 -8.64 -16.72
C TYR A 175 -5.34 -10.05 -17.15
N GLU A 176 -6.19 -10.71 -16.38
CA GLU A 176 -6.86 -11.94 -16.77
C GLU A 176 -8.15 -11.56 -17.50
N VAL A 177 -8.23 -11.89 -18.79
CA VAL A 177 -9.33 -11.51 -19.66
C VAL A 177 -10.14 -12.74 -20.05
N THR A 178 -11.45 -12.65 -19.90
CA THR A 178 -12.41 -13.69 -20.26
C THR A 178 -13.16 -13.28 -21.53
N ARG A 179 -13.25 -14.19 -22.51
CA ARG A 179 -14.03 -13.98 -23.74
C ARG A 179 -15.13 -15.03 -23.88
N SER A 180 -16.23 -14.66 -24.53
CA SER A 180 -17.45 -15.47 -24.58
C SER A 180 -17.34 -16.83 -25.29
N LYS A 181 -16.38 -17.03 -26.21
CA LYS A 181 -16.16 -18.32 -26.90
C LYS A 181 -14.94 -19.10 -26.39
N LEU A 182 -14.15 -18.52 -25.48
CA LEU A 182 -13.02 -19.19 -24.86
C LEU A 182 -13.47 -19.88 -23.57
N GLN A 183 -13.05 -21.12 -23.36
CA GLN A 183 -13.34 -21.86 -22.14
C GLN A 183 -12.49 -21.42 -20.94
N ARG A 184 -11.35 -20.77 -21.20
CA ARG A 184 -10.41 -20.31 -20.19
C ARG A 184 -10.06 -18.87 -20.45
N SER A 185 -9.91 -18.11 -19.37
CA SER A 185 -9.34 -16.77 -19.40
C SER A 185 -7.87 -16.84 -19.78
N TYR A 186 -7.36 -15.77 -20.38
CA TYR A 186 -5.97 -15.64 -20.79
C TYR A 186 -5.38 -14.36 -20.21
N ARG A 187 -4.05 -14.31 -20.11
CA ARG A 187 -3.36 -13.11 -19.64
C ARG A 187 -3.09 -12.14 -20.78
N LEU A 188 -3.36 -10.87 -20.51
CA LEU A 188 -3.07 -9.73 -21.35
C LEU A 188 -2.28 -8.71 -20.53
N THR A 189 -1.03 -8.49 -20.90
CA THR A 189 -0.19 -7.46 -20.29
C THR A 189 -0.35 -6.17 -21.08
N LEU A 190 -0.72 -5.09 -20.39
CA LEU A 190 -0.81 -3.76 -20.95
C LEU A 190 0.37 -2.93 -20.46
N THR A 191 1.06 -2.27 -21.38
CA THR A 191 2.13 -1.33 -21.06
C THR A 191 1.69 0.05 -21.50
N LEU A 192 1.63 0.95 -20.52
CA LEU A 192 1.24 2.33 -20.68
C LEU A 192 2.45 3.22 -20.46
N GLN A 193 2.50 4.31 -21.20
CA GLN A 193 3.49 5.36 -21.02
C GLN A 193 2.77 6.70 -20.90
N GLU A 194 3.18 7.51 -19.95
CA GLU A 194 2.71 8.88 -19.83
C GLU A 194 3.40 9.76 -20.87
N ASP A 195 2.59 10.47 -21.66
CA ASP A 195 3.04 11.39 -22.69
C ASP A 195 3.43 12.77 -22.12
N SER A 196 3.91 13.67 -22.98
CA SER A 196 4.30 15.03 -22.58
C SER A 196 3.15 15.90 -22.07
N ASN A 197 1.91 15.46 -22.25
CA ASN A 197 0.70 16.16 -21.80
C ASN A 197 0.14 15.57 -20.49
N HIS A 198 0.93 14.73 -19.79
CA HIS A 198 0.48 14.00 -18.60
C HIS A 198 -0.70 13.06 -18.87
N GLN A 199 -0.81 12.54 -20.09
CA GLN A 199 -1.82 11.55 -20.44
C GLN A 199 -1.19 10.18 -20.58
N TRP A 200 -1.75 9.22 -19.84
CA TRP A 200 -1.38 7.82 -19.99
C TRP A 200 -1.96 7.25 -21.29
N ARG A 201 -1.12 6.61 -22.08
CA ARG A 201 -1.51 5.94 -23.33
C ARG A 201 -0.91 4.55 -23.38
N ILE A 202 -1.64 3.60 -23.96
CA ILE A 202 -1.16 2.24 -24.16
C ILE A 202 -0.14 2.26 -25.31
N VAL A 203 1.09 1.89 -25.02
CA VAL A 203 2.19 1.84 -25.99
C VAL A 203 2.50 0.43 -26.45
N ASP A 204 2.12 -0.58 -25.65
CA ASP A 204 2.28 -1.99 -25.97
C ASP A 204 1.18 -2.83 -25.30
N TYR A 205 0.78 -3.92 -25.94
CA TYR A 205 -0.11 -4.92 -25.37
C TYR A 205 0.28 -6.32 -25.84
N GLN A 206 0.39 -7.27 -24.92
CA GLN A 206 0.89 -8.61 -25.17
C GLN A 206 -0.05 -9.64 -24.56
N SER A 207 -0.55 -10.56 -25.38
CA SER A 207 -1.32 -11.70 -24.90
C SER A 207 -0.43 -12.94 -24.80
N GLU A 208 -0.89 -13.97 -24.08
CA GLU A 208 -0.18 -15.24 -23.99
C GLU A 208 0.17 -15.82 -25.38
N GLY A 209 1.46 -15.80 -25.69
CA GLY A 209 2.03 -16.34 -26.93
C GLY A 209 1.84 -15.47 -28.18
N ALA A 210 1.41 -14.20 -28.06
CA ALA A 210 1.36 -13.29 -29.20
C ALA A 210 1.66 -11.82 -28.82
N ASP A 211 2.61 -11.23 -29.54
CA ASP A 211 2.97 -9.81 -29.42
C ASP A 211 1.96 -8.93 -30.16
N ASN A 212 1.61 -7.78 -29.60
CA ASN A 212 0.62 -6.84 -30.19
C ASN A 212 -0.71 -7.53 -30.55
N ALA A 213 -1.15 -8.44 -29.70
CA ALA A 213 -2.39 -9.19 -29.89
C ALA A 213 -3.35 -9.00 -28.71
N LEU A 214 -4.63 -8.75 -29.04
CA LEU A 214 -5.72 -8.60 -28.06
C LEU A 214 -6.35 -9.94 -27.66
N ALA A 215 -5.81 -11.05 -28.14
CA ALA A 215 -6.32 -12.39 -27.92
C ALA A 215 -5.14 -13.39 -27.97
N PRO A 216 -5.26 -14.55 -27.32
CA PRO A 216 -4.17 -15.52 -27.30
C PRO A 216 -3.86 -16.06 -28.69
N SER A 217 -2.62 -16.51 -28.90
CA SER A 217 -2.20 -17.19 -30.13
C SER A 217 -2.91 -18.55 -30.34
N GLN A 218 -3.45 -19.13 -29.27
CA GLN A 218 -4.16 -20.40 -29.29
C GLN A 218 -5.50 -20.34 -28.56
N PRO A 219 -6.54 -21.06 -29.03
CA PRO A 219 -6.56 -21.84 -30.29
C PRO A 219 -6.45 -20.94 -31.53
N ALA A 220 -5.87 -21.43 -32.62
CA ALA A 220 -5.78 -20.64 -33.86
C ALA A 220 -7.20 -20.32 -34.35
N CYS A 221 -7.41 -19.07 -34.78
CA CYS A 221 -8.66 -18.72 -35.43
C CYS A 221 -8.73 -19.43 -36.79
N GLN A 222 -9.64 -20.40 -36.91
CA GLN A 222 -9.91 -21.14 -38.15
C GLN A 222 -10.94 -20.43 -39.02
#